data_AF-A0A836VDQ5-F1
#
_entry.id   AF-A0A836VDQ5-F1
#
_cell.length_a   1.000
_cell.length_b   1.000
_cell.length_c   1.000
_cell.angle_alpha   90.00
_cell.angle_beta   90.00
_cell.angle_gamma   90.00
#
_symmetry.space_group_name_H-M   'P 1'
#
loop_
_entity.id
_entity.type
_entity.pdbx_description
1 polymer ?
#
loop_
_entity_poly.entity_id
_entity_poly.type
_entity_poly.pdbx_seq_one_letter_code
_entity_poly.pdbx_strand_id
1 'polypeptide(L)'
;MFESFGRGFRMIMASIKMGWQDWRLLLPSILTVVSNFFFAILLFVQGNAKIGGQVQGVAQTLGQSGQQMMRSGSPEQFMQMTGLNGPTDPSGFGNMVGAGTDMGIVAMMIVSVWWLTNRFLEGVTTALVYCHLTEGAGTGKLNIACQEVLRSLPALIMLGITTFIAKTIARGLRGKGGTGGMGFGIDFLAGIVAVFWTLAGHLILPAIVIEGTSFWGALKRADRMAQGNLLTIGVGEVGVGLICKAVTGLVWLGGAGGFLGAYALQMHTSPLFFMGAFLWVSTVVVVTAMCNYIRASFYTCLYVWAIEAEAVEETERAQIKAPAPLAAALA
;
A
#
# COMPACT_ATOMS: atom_id res chain seq x y z
N MET A 1 -15.76 0.26 22.28
CA MET A 1 -15.51 0.89 20.96
C MET A 1 -14.56 2.08 21.04
N PHE A 2 -14.82 3.10 21.88
CA PHE A 2 -13.95 4.29 21.99
C PHE A 2 -12.49 4.00 22.40
N GLU A 3 -12.24 2.99 23.24
CA GLU A 3 -10.87 2.57 23.59
C GLU A 3 -10.10 1.93 22.43
N SER A 4 -10.79 1.23 21.52
CA SER A 4 -10.19 0.66 20.30
C SER A 4 -9.82 1.79 19.33
N PHE A 5 -10.70 2.78 19.18
CA PHE A 5 -10.45 3.99 18.40
C PHE A 5 -9.24 4.79 18.94
N GLY A 6 -9.21 5.06 20.24
CA GLY A 6 -8.09 5.75 20.89
C GLY A 6 -6.77 4.98 20.85
N ARG A 7 -6.80 3.63 20.78
CA ARG A 7 -5.60 2.81 20.55
C ARG A 7 -5.07 2.95 19.14
N GLY A 8 -5.93 2.82 18.13
CA GLY A 8 -5.54 3.01 16.72
C GLY A 8 -4.91 4.38 16.47
N PHE A 9 -5.52 5.45 16.97
CA PHE A 9 -4.97 6.80 16.83
C PHE A 9 -3.61 6.98 17.52
N ARG A 10 -3.43 6.41 18.73
CA ARG A 10 -2.14 6.44 19.42
C ARG A 10 -1.05 5.71 18.64
N MET A 11 -1.37 4.56 18.02
CA MET A 11 -0.43 3.82 17.17
C MET A 11 -0.04 4.61 15.91
N ILE A 12 -0.98 5.32 15.29
CA ILE A 12 -0.69 6.22 14.16
C ILE A 12 0.24 7.35 14.60
N MET A 13 -0.04 7.98 15.75
CA MET A 13 0.81 9.06 16.26
C MET A 13 2.22 8.56 16.64
N ALA A 14 2.32 7.36 17.24
CA ALA A 14 3.60 6.72 17.51
C ALA A 14 4.38 6.45 16.21
N SER A 15 3.70 5.95 15.18
CA SER A 15 4.27 5.70 13.85
C SER A 15 4.88 6.96 13.24
N ILE A 16 4.15 8.08 13.28
CA ILE A 16 4.65 9.38 12.79
C ILE A 16 5.85 9.85 13.61
N LYS A 17 5.78 9.72 14.94
CA LYS A 17 6.85 10.13 15.85
C LYS A 17 8.14 9.32 15.64
N MET A 18 8.04 8.01 15.44
CA MET A 18 9.20 7.14 15.15
C MET A 18 9.90 7.57 13.86
N GLY A 19 9.15 7.88 12.80
CA GLY A 19 9.74 8.33 11.53
C GLY A 19 10.49 9.66 11.64
N TRP A 20 10.05 10.54 12.55
CA TRP A 20 10.76 11.80 12.83
C TRP A 20 12.00 11.61 13.72
N GLN A 21 11.97 10.63 14.63
CA GLN A 21 13.09 10.34 15.51
C GLN A 21 14.20 9.57 14.80
N ASP A 22 13.85 8.69 13.86
CA ASP A 22 14.81 7.88 13.10
C ASP A 22 14.51 7.96 11.59
N TRP A 23 15.19 8.90 10.93
CA TRP A 23 15.08 9.12 9.48
C TRP A 23 15.44 7.86 8.66
N ARG A 24 16.24 6.94 9.20
CA ARG A 24 16.66 5.72 8.47
C ARG A 24 15.47 4.80 8.16
N LEU A 25 14.41 4.87 8.97
CA LEU A 25 13.17 4.10 8.76
C LEU A 25 12.41 4.55 7.51
N LEU A 26 12.60 5.81 7.08
CA LEU A 26 11.93 6.38 5.91
C LEU A 26 12.64 6.01 4.60
N LEU A 27 13.92 5.60 4.67
CA LEU A 27 14.75 5.34 3.50
C LEU A 27 14.12 4.35 2.51
N PRO A 28 13.61 3.17 2.93
CA PRO A 28 13.01 2.23 1.99
C PRO A 28 11.73 2.80 1.35
N SER A 29 10.95 3.60 2.08
CA SER A 29 9.75 4.26 1.55
C SER A 29 10.08 5.34 0.51
N ILE A 30 11.19 6.07 0.69
CA ILE A 30 11.69 7.00 -0.33
C ILE A 30 12.14 6.23 -1.57
N LEU A 31 12.87 5.12 -1.39
CA LEU A 31 13.26 4.24 -2.49
C LEU A 31 12.04 3.68 -3.24
N THR A 32 10.92 3.40 -2.55
CA THR A 32 9.67 2.97 -3.19
C THR A 32 9.16 4.04 -4.13
N VAL A 33 9.16 5.31 -3.70
CA VAL A 33 8.71 6.41 -4.55
C VAL A 33 9.63 6.60 -5.75
N VAL A 34 10.95 6.57 -5.56
CA VAL A 34 11.93 6.65 -6.65
C VAL A 34 11.75 5.48 -7.64
N SER A 35 11.54 4.28 -7.12
CA SER A 35 11.26 3.08 -7.92
C SER A 35 9.98 3.23 -8.74
N ASN A 36 8.91 3.80 -8.16
CA ASN A 36 7.67 4.09 -8.87
C ASN A 36 7.91 5.03 -10.06
N PHE A 37 8.71 6.09 -9.89
CA PHE A 37 9.06 6.99 -11.00
C PHE A 37 9.87 6.26 -12.08
N PHE A 38 10.85 5.45 -11.69
CA PHE A 38 11.65 4.67 -12.62
C PHE A 38 10.77 3.72 -13.47
N PHE A 39 9.90 2.93 -12.83
CA PHE A 39 9.01 2.01 -13.55
C PHE A 39 7.95 2.73 -14.39
N ALA A 40 7.45 3.87 -13.93
CA ALA A 40 6.55 4.70 -14.73
C ALA A 40 7.24 5.22 -16.00
N ILE A 41 8.50 5.67 -15.90
CA ILE A 41 9.30 6.09 -17.06
C ILE A 41 9.56 4.91 -17.99
N LEU A 42 9.90 3.72 -17.47
CA LEU A 42 10.10 2.52 -18.29
C LEU A 42 8.84 2.15 -19.08
N LEU A 43 7.68 2.15 -18.43
CA LEU A 43 6.40 1.89 -19.12
C LEU A 43 6.06 2.98 -20.14
N PHE A 44 6.37 4.24 -19.84
CA PHE A 44 6.18 5.35 -20.78
C PHE A 44 7.08 5.22 -22.01
N VAL A 45 8.35 4.87 -21.83
CA VAL A 45 9.30 4.61 -22.93
C VAL A 45 8.84 3.42 -23.77
N GLN A 46 8.40 2.34 -23.12
CA GLN A 46 7.81 1.20 -23.80
C GLN A 46 6.56 1.61 -24.61
N GLY A 47 5.68 2.43 -24.04
CA GLY A 47 4.49 2.95 -24.72
C GLY A 47 4.84 3.83 -25.95
N ASN A 48 5.84 4.70 -25.82
CA ASN A 48 6.30 5.57 -26.91
C ASN A 48 6.93 4.81 -28.07
N ALA A 49 7.59 3.68 -27.82
CA ALA A 49 8.13 2.82 -28.86
C ALA A 49 7.04 2.30 -29.84
N LYS A 50 5.77 2.31 -29.43
CA LYS A 50 4.61 1.93 -30.26
C LYS A 50 4.06 3.09 -31.12
N ILE A 51 4.28 4.35 -30.74
CA ILE A 51 3.65 5.54 -31.38
C ILE A 51 4.60 6.23 -32.38
N GLY A 52 5.73 5.62 -32.73
CA GLY A 52 6.61 6.14 -33.78
C GLY A 52 7.24 7.50 -33.44
N GLY A 53 7.54 7.76 -32.16
CA GLY A 53 8.29 8.95 -31.76
C GLY A 53 7.51 10.27 -31.76
N GLN A 54 6.19 10.28 -32.00
CA GLN A 54 5.41 11.50 -31.84
C GLN A 54 5.02 11.72 -30.38
N VAL A 55 5.82 12.54 -29.69
CA VAL A 55 5.57 13.06 -28.32
C VAL A 55 4.16 13.70 -28.18
N GLN A 56 3.56 14.13 -29.29
CA GLN A 56 2.18 14.65 -29.36
C GLN A 56 1.09 13.62 -29.06
N GLY A 57 1.27 12.34 -29.41
CA GLY A 57 0.27 11.31 -29.18
C GLY A 57 0.07 11.02 -27.69
N VAL A 58 1.16 10.92 -26.92
CA VAL A 58 1.07 10.65 -25.48
C VAL A 58 0.69 11.89 -24.68
N ALA A 59 1.08 13.10 -25.12
CA ALA A 59 0.55 14.34 -24.55
C ALA A 59 -0.95 14.53 -24.81
N GLN A 60 -1.45 14.11 -25.98
CA GLN A 60 -2.89 14.10 -26.28
C GLN A 60 -3.62 13.00 -25.51
N THR A 61 -3.06 11.81 -25.31
CA THR A 61 -3.69 10.75 -24.50
C THR A 61 -3.65 11.06 -23.00
N LEU A 62 -2.59 11.70 -22.49
CA LEU A 62 -2.52 12.25 -21.13
C LEU A 62 -3.44 13.48 -20.97
N GLY A 63 -3.56 14.31 -21.99
CA GLY A 63 -4.49 15.44 -22.03
C GLY A 63 -5.95 14.99 -22.10
N GLN A 64 -6.26 13.94 -22.85
CA GLN A 64 -7.59 13.34 -22.95
C GLN A 64 -7.96 12.53 -21.71
N SER A 65 -7.02 11.80 -21.10
CA SER A 65 -7.26 11.15 -19.80
C SER A 65 -7.36 12.14 -18.65
N GLY A 66 -6.62 13.26 -18.68
CA GLY A 66 -6.79 14.40 -17.77
C GLY A 66 -8.13 15.13 -17.97
N GLN A 67 -8.58 15.28 -19.23
CA GLN A 67 -9.91 15.83 -19.54
C GLN A 67 -11.05 14.85 -19.21
N GLN A 68 -10.85 13.53 -19.34
CA GLN A 68 -11.79 12.52 -18.89
C GLN A 68 -11.86 12.49 -17.36
N MET A 69 -10.73 12.58 -16.66
CA MET A 69 -10.70 12.75 -15.20
C MET A 69 -11.48 13.97 -14.72
N MET A 70 -11.42 15.09 -15.45
CA MET A 70 -12.21 16.28 -15.14
C MET A 70 -13.69 16.18 -15.53
N ARG A 71 -14.04 15.34 -16.52
CA ARG A 71 -15.43 15.19 -17.01
C ARG A 71 -16.21 14.06 -16.35
N SER A 72 -15.55 13.01 -15.88
CA SER A 72 -16.19 11.83 -15.27
C SER A 72 -16.08 11.82 -13.74
N GLY A 73 -16.24 12.98 -13.09
CA GLY A 73 -16.22 13.14 -11.63
C GLY A 73 -17.36 12.39 -10.92
N SER A 74 -17.48 11.08 -11.10
CA SER A 74 -18.21 10.22 -10.19
C SER A 74 -17.30 9.91 -9.00
N PRO A 75 -17.76 10.18 -7.76
CA PRO A 75 -17.00 9.92 -6.53
C PRO A 75 -16.48 8.47 -6.42
N GLU A 76 -17.13 7.53 -7.10
CA GLU A 76 -16.81 6.09 -7.07
C GLU A 76 -15.51 5.71 -7.81
N GLN A 77 -15.17 6.39 -8.92
CA GLN A 77 -13.87 6.19 -9.57
C GLN A 77 -12.72 6.69 -8.69
N PHE A 78 -12.98 7.74 -7.91
CA PHE A 78 -12.05 8.28 -6.91
C PHE A 78 -11.89 7.32 -5.72
N MET A 79 -12.94 6.57 -5.35
CA MET A 79 -12.87 5.53 -4.31
C MET A 79 -12.10 4.28 -4.77
N GLN A 80 -12.22 3.87 -6.04
CA GLN A 80 -11.44 2.74 -6.57
C GLN A 80 -9.93 3.04 -6.71
N MET A 81 -9.52 4.32 -6.71
CA MET A 81 -8.11 4.74 -6.66
C MET A 81 -7.42 4.52 -5.30
N THR A 82 -8.09 3.84 -4.35
CA THR A 82 -7.66 3.82 -2.95
C THR A 82 -7.62 2.44 -2.27
N GLY A 83 -7.67 1.35 -3.03
CA GLY A 83 -7.48 -0.01 -2.51
C GLY A 83 -6.13 -0.59 -2.87
N LEU A 84 -5.23 -0.80 -1.89
CA LEU A 84 -3.85 -1.37 -1.96
C LEU A 84 -2.91 -0.84 -3.06
N ASN A 85 -3.41 0.02 -3.95
CA ASN A 85 -2.74 0.70 -5.03
C ASN A 85 -3.36 2.10 -5.05
N GLY A 86 -2.56 3.11 -4.73
CA GLY A 86 -2.97 4.50 -4.87
C GLY A 86 -3.16 4.89 -6.35
N PRO A 87 -3.21 6.21 -6.65
CA PRO A 87 -3.31 6.73 -8.02
C PRO A 87 -2.15 6.32 -8.98
N THR A 88 -1.20 5.53 -8.50
CA THR A 88 -0.05 4.95 -9.23
C THR A 88 -0.19 3.44 -9.46
N ASP A 89 -1.40 2.88 -9.45
CA ASP A 89 -1.62 1.44 -9.67
C ASP A 89 -1.11 1.00 -11.07
N PRO A 90 -0.21 0.01 -11.16
CA PRO A 90 0.22 -0.59 -12.43
C PRO A 90 -0.94 -1.16 -13.28
N SER A 91 -2.11 -1.38 -12.68
CA SER A 91 -3.29 -1.92 -13.35
C SER A 91 -3.93 -1.01 -14.40
N GLY A 92 -3.77 0.31 -14.29
CA GLY A 92 -4.31 1.26 -15.28
C GLY A 92 -3.59 1.20 -16.62
N PHE A 93 -2.29 0.89 -16.61
CA PHE A 93 -1.45 0.79 -17.81
C PHE A 93 -1.52 -0.60 -18.46
N GLY A 94 -1.78 -1.65 -17.68
CA GLY A 94 -1.90 -3.03 -18.20
C GLY A 94 -3.04 -3.23 -19.20
N ASN A 95 -4.09 -2.40 -19.14
CA ASN A 95 -5.19 -2.44 -20.12
C ASN A 95 -4.85 -1.74 -21.45
N MET A 96 -3.80 -0.93 -21.52
CA MET A 96 -3.36 -0.26 -22.76
C MET A 96 -2.47 -1.14 -23.64
N VAL A 97 -1.93 -2.22 -23.08
CA VAL A 97 -1.02 -3.12 -23.79
C VAL A 97 -1.74 -4.44 -24.01
N GLY A 98 -2.19 -4.69 -25.25
CA GLY A 98 -2.97 -5.87 -25.61
C GLY A 98 -2.34 -7.17 -25.08
N ALA A 99 -3.08 -7.87 -24.22
CA ALA A 99 -2.72 -9.17 -23.70
C ALA A 99 -2.56 -10.15 -24.88
N GLY A 100 -1.36 -10.71 -25.05
CA GLY A 100 -1.03 -11.67 -26.12
C GLY A 100 -0.03 -11.18 -27.17
N THR A 101 0.48 -9.95 -27.05
CA THR A 101 1.60 -9.46 -27.88
C THR A 101 2.92 -9.54 -27.11
N ASP A 102 4.06 -9.68 -27.79
CA ASP A 102 5.41 -9.66 -27.16
C ASP A 102 5.58 -8.43 -26.23
N MET A 103 4.98 -7.30 -26.62
CA MET A 103 4.96 -6.07 -25.84
C MET A 103 4.08 -6.16 -24.59
N GLY A 104 2.94 -6.84 -24.67
CA GLY A 104 2.08 -7.16 -23.53
C GLY A 104 2.79 -7.99 -22.47
N ILE A 105 3.61 -8.96 -22.92
CA ILE A 105 4.44 -9.77 -22.02
C ILE A 105 5.48 -8.89 -21.32
N VAL A 106 6.20 -8.03 -22.06
CA VAL A 106 7.18 -7.10 -21.46
C VAL A 106 6.52 -6.13 -20.47
N ALA A 107 5.34 -5.58 -20.79
CA ALA A 107 4.62 -4.71 -19.89
C ALA A 107 4.17 -5.44 -18.61
N MET A 108 3.68 -6.68 -18.74
CA MET A 108 3.34 -7.53 -17.59
C MET A 108 4.56 -7.84 -16.73
N MET A 109 5.73 -8.10 -17.34
CA MET A 109 6.99 -8.30 -16.60
C MET A 109 7.38 -7.03 -15.83
N ILE A 110 7.37 -5.86 -16.48
CA ILE A 110 7.70 -4.57 -15.84
C ILE A 110 6.75 -4.31 -14.67
N VAL A 111 5.45 -4.49 -14.86
CA VAL A 111 4.44 -4.32 -13.80
C VAL A 111 4.64 -5.32 -12.66
N SER A 112 5.00 -6.57 -12.97
CA SER A 112 5.25 -7.61 -11.95
C SER A 112 6.49 -7.29 -11.11
N VAL A 113 7.58 -6.88 -11.75
CA VAL A 113 8.81 -6.46 -11.07
C VAL A 113 8.58 -5.17 -10.28
N TRP A 114 7.82 -4.23 -10.82
CA TRP A 114 7.42 -3.02 -10.11
C TRP A 114 6.65 -3.35 -8.83
N TRP A 115 5.62 -4.19 -8.94
CA TRP A 115 4.84 -4.63 -7.78
C TRP A 115 5.71 -5.33 -6.73
N LEU A 116 6.59 -6.25 -7.16
CA LEU A 116 7.49 -6.99 -6.27
C LEU A 116 8.49 -6.05 -5.56
N THR A 117 9.04 -5.08 -6.29
CA THR A 117 9.98 -4.09 -5.72
C THR A 117 9.31 -3.27 -4.61
N ASN A 118 8.06 -2.85 -4.84
CA ASN A 118 7.30 -2.12 -3.82
C ASN A 118 7.02 -2.97 -2.59
N ARG A 119 6.62 -4.24 -2.76
CA ARG A 119 6.39 -5.15 -1.62
C ARG A 119 7.67 -5.48 -0.87
N PHE A 120 8.78 -5.63 -1.59
CA PHE A 120 10.10 -5.83 -1.00
C PHE A 120 10.48 -4.64 -0.11
N LEU A 121 10.41 -3.41 -0.62
CA LEU A 121 10.75 -2.19 0.13
C LEU A 121 9.80 -1.93 1.31
N GLU A 122 8.52 -2.26 1.15
CA GLU A 122 7.55 -2.24 2.25
C GLU A 122 7.94 -3.26 3.33
N GLY A 123 8.34 -4.47 2.95
CA GLY A 123 8.85 -5.49 3.87
C GLY A 123 10.10 -5.05 4.61
N VAL A 124 11.02 -4.37 3.94
CA VAL A 124 12.23 -3.80 4.57
C VAL A 124 11.85 -2.74 5.60
N THR A 125 10.86 -1.89 5.28
CA THR A 125 10.32 -0.91 6.22
C THR A 125 9.76 -1.61 7.45
N THR A 126 8.97 -2.67 7.27
CA THR A 126 8.40 -3.47 8.36
C THR A 126 9.47 -4.08 9.25
N ALA A 127 10.52 -4.69 8.67
CA ALA A 127 11.63 -5.25 9.44
C ALA A 127 12.37 -4.17 10.26
N LEU A 128 12.63 -3.01 9.67
CA LEU A 128 13.29 -1.90 10.37
C LEU A 128 12.43 -1.33 11.50
N VAL A 129 11.12 -1.16 11.27
CA VAL A 129 10.20 -0.71 12.32
C VAL A 129 10.10 -1.74 13.44
N TYR A 130 10.10 -3.03 13.10
CA TYR A 130 10.14 -4.10 14.10
C TYR A 130 11.39 -4.03 14.97
N CYS A 131 12.59 -3.96 14.38
CA CYS A 131 13.84 -3.78 15.13
C CYS A 131 13.83 -2.51 15.98
N HIS A 132 13.25 -1.42 15.49
CA HIS A 132 13.13 -0.18 16.26
C HIS A 132 12.24 -0.35 17.50
N LEU A 133 11.16 -1.14 17.37
CA LEU A 133 10.22 -1.40 18.46
C LEU A 133 10.77 -2.37 19.51
N THR A 134 11.53 -3.39 19.10
CA THR A 134 12.00 -4.46 19.99
C THR A 134 13.39 -4.21 20.55
N GLU A 135 14.30 -3.63 19.77
CA GLU A 135 15.70 -3.42 20.15
C GLU A 135 16.01 -1.95 20.54
N GLY A 136 15.15 -0.99 20.15
CA GLY A 136 15.26 0.43 20.50
C GLY A 136 15.54 1.40 19.34
N ALA A 137 15.74 2.68 19.65
CA ALA A 137 15.95 3.69 18.60
C ALA A 137 17.33 3.54 17.93
N GLY A 138 17.36 3.49 16.60
CA GLY A 138 18.60 3.35 15.81
C GLY A 138 19.16 1.92 15.73
N THR A 139 18.48 0.93 16.31
CA THR A 139 18.82 -0.49 16.19
C THR A 139 18.05 -1.10 15.00
N GLY A 140 18.79 -1.65 14.05
CA GLY A 140 18.25 -2.11 12.77
C GLY A 140 19.15 -1.69 11.61
N LYS A 141 19.98 -2.61 11.13
CA LYS A 141 20.80 -2.38 9.94
C LYS A 141 19.95 -2.68 8.70
N LEU A 142 19.90 -1.73 7.76
CA LEU A 142 19.21 -1.89 6.48
C LEU A 142 19.60 -3.20 5.77
N ASN A 143 20.86 -3.59 5.83
CA ASN A 143 21.34 -4.84 5.23
C ASN A 143 20.70 -6.09 5.85
N ILE A 144 20.53 -6.12 7.18
CA ILE A 144 19.90 -7.25 7.88
C ILE A 144 18.41 -7.29 7.55
N ALA A 145 17.74 -6.15 7.58
CA ALA A 145 16.34 -6.04 7.16
C ALA A 145 16.13 -6.51 5.70
N CYS A 146 17.01 -6.09 4.78
CA CYS A 146 17.01 -6.58 3.40
C CYS A 146 17.22 -8.09 3.32
N GLN A 147 18.16 -8.65 4.10
CA GLN A 147 18.45 -10.08 4.08
C GLN A 147 17.27 -10.91 4.58
N GLU A 148 16.56 -10.48 5.63
CA GLU A 148 15.37 -11.20 6.11
C GLU A 148 14.24 -11.16 5.08
N VAL A 149 13.99 -10.01 4.46
CA VAL A 149 12.98 -9.91 3.40
C VAL A 149 13.36 -10.71 2.16
N LEU A 150 14.66 -10.78 1.83
CA LEU A 150 15.18 -11.62 0.74
C LEU A 150 14.95 -13.12 1.01
N ARG A 151 15.12 -13.58 2.26
CA ARG A 151 14.80 -14.97 2.65
C ARG A 151 13.31 -15.26 2.49
N SER A 152 12.47 -14.27 2.73
CA SER A 152 11.03 -14.35 2.57
C SER A 152 10.51 -14.09 1.14
N LEU A 153 11.40 -13.90 0.15
CA LEU A 153 11.02 -13.68 -1.26
C LEU A 153 10.04 -14.72 -1.82
N PRO A 154 10.19 -16.03 -1.58
CA PRO A 154 9.22 -17.01 -2.09
C PRO A 154 7.80 -16.75 -1.60
N ALA A 155 7.64 -16.34 -0.34
CA ALA A 155 6.33 -15.98 0.22
C ALA A 155 5.78 -14.68 -0.38
N LEU A 156 6.64 -13.69 -0.66
CA LEU A 156 6.25 -12.45 -1.35
C LEU A 156 5.81 -12.69 -2.80
N ILE A 157 6.49 -13.59 -3.51
CA ILE A 157 6.12 -13.99 -4.88
C ILE A 157 4.75 -14.67 -4.85
N MET A 158 4.51 -15.59 -3.90
CA MET A 158 3.21 -16.23 -3.73
C MET A 158 2.11 -15.23 -3.43
N LEU A 159 2.36 -14.26 -2.54
CA LEU A 159 1.45 -13.15 -2.28
C LEU A 159 1.09 -12.39 -3.56
N GLY A 160 2.07 -12.16 -4.44
CA GLY A 160 1.88 -11.50 -5.74
C GLY A 160 1.01 -12.29 -6.69
N ILE A 161 1.28 -13.59 -6.82
CA ILE A 161 0.49 -14.51 -7.65
C ILE A 161 -0.95 -14.55 -7.15
N THR A 162 -1.16 -14.75 -5.84
CA THR A 162 -2.50 -14.80 -5.26
C THR A 162 -3.24 -13.47 -5.42
N THR A 163 -2.56 -12.34 -5.23
CA THR A 163 -3.13 -11.00 -5.44
C THR A 163 -3.52 -10.79 -6.90
N PHE A 164 -2.69 -11.24 -7.84
CA PHE A 164 -2.98 -11.16 -9.27
C PHE A 164 -4.21 -11.99 -9.66
N ILE A 165 -4.29 -13.24 -9.18
CA ILE A 165 -5.44 -14.13 -9.42
C ILE A 165 -6.71 -13.51 -8.82
N ALA A 166 -6.66 -13.06 -7.57
CA ALA A 166 -7.81 -12.44 -6.89
C ALA A 166 -8.31 -11.21 -7.66
N LYS A 167 -7.40 -10.33 -8.11
CA LYS A 167 -7.76 -9.15 -8.92
C LYS A 167 -8.34 -9.53 -10.28
N THR A 168 -7.81 -10.58 -10.93
CA THR A 168 -8.31 -11.05 -12.23
C THR A 168 -9.73 -11.59 -12.11
N ILE A 169 -10.00 -12.39 -11.07
CA ILE A 169 -11.34 -12.89 -10.77
C ILE A 169 -12.30 -11.74 -10.45
N ALA A 170 -11.90 -10.81 -9.57
CA ALA A 170 -12.73 -9.66 -9.19
C ALA A 170 -13.12 -8.79 -10.39
N ARG A 171 -12.20 -8.57 -11.34
CA ARG A 171 -12.48 -7.85 -12.59
C ARG A 171 -13.46 -8.63 -13.48
N GLY A 172 -13.27 -9.94 -13.61
CA GLY A 172 -14.17 -10.80 -14.39
C GLY A 172 -15.60 -10.83 -13.86
N LEU A 173 -15.76 -10.74 -12.53
CA LEU A 173 -17.07 -10.64 -11.88
C LEU A 173 -17.72 -9.26 -12.04
N ARG A 174 -16.94 -8.18 -11.92
CA ARG A 174 -17.44 -6.80 -12.16
C ARG A 174 -17.87 -6.56 -13.60
N GLY A 175 -17.21 -7.19 -14.57
CA GLY A 175 -17.58 -7.10 -16.00
C GLY A 175 -18.93 -7.76 -16.35
N LYS A 176 -19.51 -8.55 -15.45
CA LYS A 176 -20.83 -9.20 -15.62
C LYS A 176 -21.95 -8.53 -14.79
N GLY A 177 -21.62 -7.60 -13.90
CA GLY A 177 -22.56 -6.94 -12.98
C GLY A 177 -23.23 -5.69 -13.59
N GLY A 178 -23.70 -5.78 -14.83
CA GLY A 178 -24.47 -4.71 -15.45
C GLY A 178 -25.97 -4.89 -15.21
N THR A 179 -26.58 -3.92 -14.53
CA THR A 179 -28.03 -3.62 -14.51
C THR A 179 -28.91 -4.44 -13.53
N GLY A 180 -29.11 -3.90 -12.32
CA GLY A 180 -30.20 -4.33 -11.41
C GLY A 180 -29.80 -4.28 -9.94
N GLY A 181 -30.77 -4.06 -9.03
CA GLY A 181 -30.58 -3.89 -7.57
C GLY A 181 -29.83 -5.01 -6.81
N MET A 182 -29.42 -6.08 -7.50
CA MET A 182 -28.47 -7.10 -7.05
C MET A 182 -26.99 -6.62 -7.09
N GLY A 183 -26.69 -5.56 -7.84
CA GLY A 183 -25.34 -4.96 -7.95
C GLY A 183 -24.85 -4.32 -6.66
N PHE A 184 -25.75 -3.66 -5.92
CA PHE A 184 -25.42 -3.01 -4.64
C PHE A 184 -24.88 -4.01 -3.59
N GLY A 185 -25.42 -5.24 -3.56
CA GLY A 185 -24.97 -6.29 -2.65
C GLY A 185 -23.61 -6.88 -3.03
N ILE A 186 -23.35 -7.10 -4.33
CA ILE A 186 -22.07 -7.61 -4.84
C ILE A 186 -20.98 -6.53 -4.73
N ASP A 187 -21.31 -5.25 -4.96
CA ASP A 187 -20.37 -4.14 -4.81
C ASP A 187 -20.05 -3.85 -3.34
N PHE A 188 -21.02 -4.00 -2.43
CA PHE A 188 -20.81 -3.91 -0.99
C PHE A 188 -19.98 -5.08 -0.44
N LEU A 189 -20.30 -6.33 -0.82
CA LEU A 189 -19.49 -7.51 -0.46
C LEU A 189 -18.10 -7.44 -1.07
N ALA A 190 -17.97 -7.03 -2.34
CA ALA A 190 -16.67 -6.81 -2.97
C ALA A 190 -15.91 -5.66 -2.28
N GLY A 191 -16.59 -4.65 -1.74
CA GLY A 191 -16.01 -3.61 -0.91
C GLY A 191 -15.48 -4.15 0.42
N ILE A 192 -16.26 -4.95 1.14
CA ILE A 192 -15.83 -5.59 2.40
C ILE A 192 -14.70 -6.57 2.16
N VAL A 193 -14.80 -7.43 1.13
CA VAL A 193 -13.75 -8.39 0.76
C VAL A 193 -12.51 -7.66 0.25
N ALA A 194 -12.65 -6.56 -0.49
CA ALA A 194 -11.51 -5.73 -0.88
C ALA A 194 -10.86 -5.09 0.34
N VAL A 195 -11.63 -4.56 1.30
CA VAL A 195 -11.09 -4.03 2.56
C VAL A 195 -10.43 -5.15 3.35
N PHE A 196 -11.03 -6.33 3.46
CA PHE A 196 -10.45 -7.49 4.15
C PHE A 196 -9.18 -7.99 3.45
N TRP A 197 -9.14 -8.04 2.12
CA TRP A 197 -7.95 -8.38 1.33
C TRP A 197 -6.87 -7.30 1.45
N THR A 198 -7.27 -6.03 1.57
CA THR A 198 -6.37 -4.90 1.80
C THR A 198 -5.78 -4.98 3.21
N LEU A 199 -6.60 -5.29 4.22
CA LEU A 199 -6.20 -5.48 5.62
C LEU A 199 -5.31 -6.72 5.79
N ALA A 200 -5.71 -7.85 5.22
CA ALA A 200 -4.94 -9.07 5.20
C ALA A 200 -3.63 -8.85 4.45
N GLY A 201 -3.62 -8.18 3.30
CA GLY A 201 -2.40 -7.87 2.54
C GLY A 201 -1.36 -7.09 3.34
N HIS A 202 -1.79 -6.15 4.19
CA HIS A 202 -0.88 -5.38 5.03
C HIS A 202 -0.49 -6.07 6.35
N LEU A 203 -1.23 -7.07 6.82
CA LEU A 203 -0.87 -7.87 8.00
C LEU A 203 -0.09 -9.15 7.66
N ILE A 204 -0.32 -9.70 6.46
CA ILE A 204 0.44 -10.83 5.92
C ILE A 204 1.91 -10.46 5.76
N LEU A 205 2.21 -9.22 5.34
CA LEU A 205 3.57 -8.79 5.12
C LEU A 205 4.41 -8.77 6.43
N PRO A 206 3.95 -8.14 7.54
CA PRO A 206 4.53 -8.32 8.86
C PRO A 206 4.64 -9.79 9.29
N ALA A 207 3.62 -10.61 9.07
CA ALA A 207 3.70 -12.03 9.44
C ALA A 207 4.78 -12.81 8.67
N ILE A 208 4.96 -12.52 7.38
CA ILE A 208 6.01 -13.11 6.55
C ILE A 208 7.41 -12.63 6.99
N VAL A 209 7.55 -11.33 7.27
CA VAL A 209 8.85 -10.70 7.51
C VAL A 209 9.33 -10.91 8.95
N ILE A 210 8.44 -10.83 9.94
CA ILE A 210 8.79 -10.92 11.36
C ILE A 210 8.88 -12.38 11.80
N GLU A 211 7.92 -13.23 11.42
CA GLU A 211 7.92 -14.64 11.84
C GLU A 211 8.63 -15.57 10.83
N GLY A 212 9.02 -15.08 9.66
CA GLY A 212 9.69 -15.89 8.63
C GLY A 212 8.82 -17.03 8.08
N THR A 213 7.50 -16.93 8.19
CA THR A 213 6.57 -18.00 7.82
C THR A 213 6.28 -18.02 6.32
N SER A 214 5.86 -19.18 5.80
CA SER A 214 5.39 -19.31 4.43
C SER A 214 4.09 -18.51 4.21
N PHE A 215 3.78 -18.15 2.96
CA PHE A 215 2.58 -17.36 2.62
C PHE A 215 1.29 -17.88 3.28
N TRP A 216 1.05 -19.18 3.25
CA TRP A 216 -0.16 -19.79 3.83
C TRP A 216 -0.15 -19.73 5.37
N GLY A 217 1.02 -19.90 5.98
CA GLY A 217 1.20 -19.71 7.42
C GLY A 217 0.89 -18.28 7.83
N ALA A 218 1.49 -17.32 7.13
CA ALA A 218 1.27 -15.89 7.33
C ALA A 218 -0.18 -15.46 7.10
N LEU A 219 -0.86 -16.02 6.09
CA LEU A 219 -2.28 -15.77 5.83
C LEU A 219 -3.15 -16.25 6.99
N LYS A 220 -2.91 -17.48 7.48
CA LYS A 220 -3.66 -18.03 8.62
C LYS A 220 -3.38 -17.24 9.91
N ARG A 221 -2.15 -16.76 10.09
CA ARG A 221 -1.74 -15.90 11.20
C ARG A 221 -2.47 -14.56 11.16
N ALA A 222 -2.44 -13.89 10.01
CA ALA A 222 -3.12 -12.62 9.78
C ALA A 222 -4.65 -12.74 9.94
N ASP A 223 -5.27 -13.83 9.48
CA ASP A 223 -6.70 -14.11 9.66
C ASP A 223 -7.08 -14.26 11.14
N ARG A 224 -6.32 -15.04 11.91
CA ARG A 224 -6.53 -15.19 13.36
C ARG A 224 -6.43 -13.84 14.09
N MET A 225 -5.42 -13.04 13.75
CA MET A 225 -5.24 -11.70 14.32
C MET A 225 -6.37 -10.74 13.95
N ALA A 226 -6.87 -10.84 12.71
CA ALA A 226 -8.00 -10.04 12.27
C ALA A 226 -9.24 -10.36 13.12
N GLN A 227 -9.60 -11.64 13.27
CA GLN A 227 -10.84 -12.06 13.95
C GLN A 227 -11.03 -11.49 15.37
N GLY A 228 -9.94 -11.27 16.12
CA GLY A 228 -10.00 -10.69 17.47
C GLY A 228 -9.99 -9.16 17.54
N ASN A 229 -9.61 -8.46 16.46
CA ASN A 229 -9.35 -7.01 16.51
C ASN A 229 -9.74 -6.23 15.24
N LEU A 230 -10.63 -6.80 14.41
CA LEU A 230 -11.12 -6.25 13.14
C LEU A 230 -11.54 -4.78 13.23
N LEU A 231 -12.15 -4.35 14.33
CA LEU A 231 -12.58 -2.96 14.51
C LEU A 231 -11.40 -1.99 14.64
N THR A 232 -10.38 -2.33 15.43
CA THR A 232 -9.16 -1.50 15.59
C THR A 232 -8.39 -1.44 14.28
N ILE A 233 -8.30 -2.58 13.59
CA ILE A 233 -7.63 -2.71 12.29
C ILE A 233 -8.38 -1.89 11.22
N GLY A 234 -9.71 -2.03 11.14
CA GLY A 234 -10.55 -1.32 10.18
C GLY A 234 -10.59 0.18 10.41
N VAL A 235 -10.71 0.64 11.66
CA VAL A 235 -10.63 2.07 12.03
C VAL A 235 -9.25 2.62 11.71
N GLY A 236 -8.20 1.85 11.98
CA GLY A 236 -6.82 2.20 11.67
C GLY A 236 -6.58 2.45 10.19
N GLU A 237 -7.03 1.51 9.34
CA GLU A 237 -6.89 1.65 7.89
C GLU A 237 -7.71 2.81 7.33
N VAL A 238 -8.95 2.98 7.79
CA VAL A 238 -9.77 4.14 7.38
C VAL A 238 -9.12 5.45 7.86
N GLY A 239 -8.56 5.47 9.07
CA GLY A 239 -7.88 6.64 9.64
C GLY A 239 -6.61 7.02 8.90
N VAL A 240 -5.66 6.09 8.75
CA VAL A 240 -4.42 6.29 7.98
C VAL A 240 -4.76 6.63 6.53
N GLY A 241 -5.70 5.90 5.93
CA GLY A 241 -6.18 6.14 4.58
C GLY A 241 -6.73 7.55 4.41
N LEU A 242 -7.57 8.04 5.32
CA LEU A 242 -8.14 9.38 5.26
C LEU A 242 -7.06 10.46 5.42
N ILE A 243 -6.15 10.30 6.38
CA ILE A 243 -5.04 11.26 6.60
C ILE A 243 -4.17 11.35 5.34
N CYS A 244 -3.72 10.20 4.82
CA CYS A 244 -2.89 10.16 3.62
C CYS A 244 -3.62 10.75 2.41
N LYS A 245 -4.92 10.49 2.24
CA LYS A 245 -5.74 11.07 1.16
C LYS A 245 -5.90 12.57 1.32
N ALA A 246 -6.17 13.06 2.52
CA ALA A 246 -6.33 14.48 2.78
C ALA A 246 -5.04 15.24 2.51
N VAL A 247 -3.91 14.76 3.04
CA VAL A 247 -2.59 15.40 2.84
C VAL A 247 -2.20 15.35 1.36
N THR A 248 -2.32 14.19 0.71
CA THR A 248 -2.00 14.06 -0.72
C THR A 248 -2.93 14.95 -1.56
N GLY A 249 -4.22 14.97 -1.25
CA GLY A 249 -5.21 15.82 -1.91
C GLY A 249 -4.87 17.31 -1.80
N LEU A 250 -4.46 17.78 -0.62
CA LEU A 250 -4.01 19.16 -0.43
C LEU A 250 -2.77 19.50 -1.26
N VAL A 251 -1.79 18.60 -1.33
CA VAL A 251 -0.59 18.79 -2.17
C VAL A 251 -0.96 18.86 -3.66
N TRP A 252 -1.88 18.00 -4.11
CA TRP A 252 -2.37 18.02 -5.48
C TRP A 252 -3.15 19.29 -5.81
N LEU A 253 -4.05 19.73 -4.92
CA LEU A 253 -4.81 20.96 -5.08
C LEU A 253 -3.88 22.18 -5.10
N GLY A 254 -2.88 22.23 -4.22
CA GLY A 254 -1.87 23.28 -4.20
C GLY A 254 -1.05 23.32 -5.49
N GLY A 255 -0.65 22.14 -6.00
CA GLY A 255 0.02 22.01 -7.29
C GLY A 255 -0.84 22.48 -8.45
N ALA A 256 -2.03 21.90 -8.61
CA ALA A 256 -2.96 22.24 -9.67
C ALA A 256 -3.30 23.74 -9.67
N GLY A 257 -3.59 24.32 -8.49
CA GLY A 257 -3.81 25.76 -8.35
C GLY A 257 -2.59 26.59 -8.75
N GLY A 258 -1.39 26.20 -8.31
CA GLY A 258 -0.14 26.86 -8.67
C GLY A 258 0.15 26.82 -10.17
N PHE A 259 -0.01 25.66 -10.81
CA PHE A 259 0.18 25.48 -12.24
C PHE A 259 -0.86 26.22 -13.08
N LEU A 260 -2.14 26.16 -12.69
CA LEU A 260 -3.21 26.91 -13.37
C LEU A 260 -3.02 28.42 -13.23
N GLY A 261 -2.63 28.90 -12.05
CA GLY A 261 -2.30 30.31 -11.82
C GLY A 261 -1.11 30.76 -12.67
N ALA A 262 -0.03 29.98 -12.70
CA ALA A 262 1.13 30.28 -13.54
C ALA A 262 0.80 30.27 -15.04
N TYR A 263 -0.11 29.38 -15.48
CA TYR A 263 -0.60 29.35 -16.85
C TYR A 263 -1.42 30.61 -17.19
N ALA A 264 -2.36 31.00 -16.32
CA ALA A 264 -3.17 32.20 -16.48
C ALA A 264 -2.33 33.48 -16.56
N LEU A 265 -1.22 33.52 -15.79
CA LEU A 265 -0.26 34.62 -15.79
C LEU A 265 0.79 34.52 -16.92
N GLN A 266 0.68 33.56 -17.83
CA GLN A 266 1.63 33.33 -18.94
C GLN A 266 3.08 33.07 -18.48
N MET A 267 3.28 32.55 -17.26
CA MET A 267 4.59 32.31 -16.66
C MET A 267 5.15 30.90 -16.98
N HIS A 268 4.51 30.13 -17.84
CA HIS A 268 4.80 28.71 -18.09
C HIS A 268 6.19 28.42 -18.70
N THR A 269 6.88 29.44 -19.25
CA THR A 269 8.27 29.35 -19.74
C THR A 269 9.30 29.97 -18.79
N SER A 270 8.85 30.57 -17.68
CA SER A 270 9.73 31.28 -16.76
C SER A 270 10.58 30.32 -15.91
N PRO A 271 11.82 30.71 -15.51
CA PRO A 271 12.62 29.92 -14.56
C PRO A 271 11.89 29.67 -13.22
N LEU A 272 11.05 30.62 -12.79
CA LEU A 272 10.23 30.50 -11.58
C LEU A 272 9.22 29.34 -11.69
N PHE A 273 8.65 29.11 -12.87
CA PHE A 273 7.76 27.97 -13.11
C PHE A 273 8.49 26.64 -12.92
N PHE A 274 9.68 26.49 -13.49
CA PHE A 274 10.47 25.27 -13.34
C PHE A 274 10.90 25.03 -11.90
N MET A 275 11.30 26.08 -11.18
CA MET A 275 11.62 25.99 -9.76
C MET A 275 10.41 25.60 -8.92
N GLY A 276 9.24 26.20 -9.17
CA GLY A 276 7.98 25.83 -8.51
C GLY A 276 7.57 24.39 -8.81
N ALA A 277 7.71 23.95 -10.06
CA ALA A 277 7.44 22.58 -10.47
C ALA A 277 8.35 21.58 -9.76
N PHE A 278 9.65 21.89 -9.68
CA PHE A 278 10.61 21.05 -8.97
C PHE A 278 10.25 20.92 -7.48
N LEU A 279 10.01 22.05 -6.79
CA LEU A 279 9.63 22.04 -5.37
C LEU A 279 8.32 21.29 -5.13
N TRP A 280 7.34 21.43 -6.02
CA TRP A 280 6.09 20.70 -5.93
C TRP A 280 6.30 19.18 -6.11
N VAL A 281 7.06 18.76 -7.13
CA VAL A 281 7.38 17.34 -7.34
C VAL A 281 8.15 16.77 -6.13
N SER A 282 9.12 17.50 -5.59
CA SER A 282 9.83 17.09 -4.37
C SER A 282 8.87 16.93 -3.18
N THR A 283 7.91 17.84 -3.03
CA THR A 283 6.88 17.75 -1.99
C THR A 283 5.99 16.52 -2.17
N VAL A 284 5.55 16.24 -3.39
CA VAL A 284 4.79 15.02 -3.73
C VAL A 284 5.58 13.77 -3.38
N VAL A 285 6.88 13.74 -3.69
CA VAL A 285 7.77 12.60 -3.38
C VAL A 285 7.82 12.38 -1.86
N VAL A 286 8.10 13.42 -1.08
CA VAL A 286 8.23 13.33 0.38
C VAL A 286 6.92 12.91 1.02
N VAL A 287 5.81 13.53 0.64
CA VAL A 287 4.48 13.22 1.18
C VAL A 287 4.08 11.79 0.85
N THR A 288 4.33 11.33 -0.38
CA THR A 288 4.02 9.94 -0.77
C THR A 288 4.88 8.95 0.02
N ALA A 289 6.17 9.23 0.20
CA ALA A 289 7.06 8.39 1.00
C ALA A 289 6.61 8.32 2.47
N MET A 290 6.22 9.45 3.06
CA MET A 290 5.68 9.50 4.42
C MET A 290 4.38 8.69 4.55
N CYS A 291 3.46 8.81 3.60
CA CYS A 291 2.22 8.05 3.60
C CYS A 291 2.47 6.53 3.54
N ASN A 292 3.41 6.09 2.69
CA ASN A 292 3.81 4.68 2.59
C ASN A 292 4.42 4.18 3.90
N TYR A 293 5.33 4.98 4.49
CA TYR A 293 5.96 4.67 5.76
C TYR A 293 4.94 4.56 6.91
N ILE A 294 4.07 5.57 7.06
CA ILE A 294 3.06 5.61 8.15
C ILE A 294 2.17 4.37 8.06
N ARG A 295 1.79 3.97 6.85
CA ARG A 295 1.00 2.75 6.67
C ARG A 295 1.77 1.49 7.09
N ALA A 296 2.97 1.29 6.56
CA ALA A 296 3.78 0.11 6.89
C ALA A 296 4.08 0.02 8.39
N SER A 297 4.47 1.14 9.01
CA SER A 297 4.75 1.22 10.44
C SER A 297 3.50 1.01 11.30
N PHE A 298 2.34 1.55 10.91
CA PHE A 298 1.08 1.32 11.61
C PHE A 298 0.72 -0.18 11.68
N TYR A 299 0.80 -0.88 10.54
CA TYR A 299 0.51 -2.32 10.51
C TYR A 299 1.55 -3.16 11.24
N THR A 300 2.81 -2.74 11.22
CA THR A 300 3.85 -3.37 12.02
C THR A 300 3.57 -3.21 13.52
N CYS A 301 3.19 -2.00 13.97
CA CYS A 301 2.82 -1.76 15.37
C CYS A 301 1.62 -2.59 15.80
N LEU A 302 0.58 -2.67 14.95
CA LEU A 302 -0.58 -3.52 15.20
C LEU A 302 -0.19 -4.99 15.33
N TYR A 303 0.71 -5.45 14.45
CA TYR A 303 1.18 -6.82 14.44
C TYR A 303 1.97 -7.17 15.72
N VAL A 304 2.92 -6.33 16.10
CA VAL A 304 3.71 -6.49 17.34
C VAL A 304 2.80 -6.46 18.56
N TRP A 305 1.87 -5.50 18.63
CA TRP A 305 0.90 -5.45 19.72
C TRP A 305 0.04 -6.72 19.81
N ALA A 306 -0.34 -7.30 18.67
CA ALA A 306 -1.11 -8.53 18.65
C ALA A 306 -0.29 -9.74 19.13
N ILE A 307 1.00 -9.83 18.77
CA ILE A 307 1.90 -10.86 19.31
C ILE A 307 2.03 -10.74 20.83
N GLU A 308 2.28 -9.52 21.33
CA GLU A 308 2.44 -9.28 22.76
C GLU A 308 1.14 -9.57 23.53
N ALA A 309 -0.02 -9.24 22.97
CA ALA A 309 -1.31 -9.56 23.57
C ALA A 309 -1.55 -11.07 23.66
N GLU A 310 -1.21 -11.84 22.62
CA GLU A 310 -1.29 -13.31 22.65
C GLU A 310 -0.31 -13.91 23.67
N ALA A 311 0.92 -13.40 23.76
CA ALA A 311 1.89 -13.87 24.75
C ALA A 311 1.39 -13.66 26.19
N VAL A 312 0.77 -12.52 26.48
CA VAL A 312 0.15 -12.27 27.78
C VAL A 312 -1.01 -13.24 28.03
N GLU A 313 -1.91 -13.45 27.06
CA GLU A 313 -3.03 -14.41 27.21
C GLU A 313 -2.53 -15.84 27.48
N GLU A 314 -1.45 -16.28 26.83
CA GLU A 314 -0.83 -17.58 27.11
C GLU A 314 -0.27 -17.67 28.53
N THR A 315 0.38 -16.60 29.03
CA THR A 315 0.86 -16.57 30.41
C THR A 315 -0.27 -16.60 31.43
N GLU A 316 -1.37 -15.90 31.19
CA GLU A 316 -2.56 -15.94 32.05
C GLU A 316 -3.22 -17.32 32.01
N ARG A 317 -3.35 -17.94 30.83
CA ARG A 317 -3.89 -19.30 30.68
C ARG A 317 -3.02 -20.32 31.42
N ALA A 318 -1.70 -20.19 31.37
CA ALA A 318 -0.78 -21.07 32.10
C ALA A 318 -0.92 -20.96 33.63
N GLN A 319 -1.42 -19.82 34.14
CA GLN A 319 -1.69 -19.62 35.57
C GLN A 319 -3.02 -20.24 36.04
N ILE A 320 -3.93 -20.61 35.12
CA ILE A 320 -5.20 -21.26 35.45
C ILE A 320 -4.95 -22.75 35.70
N LYS A 321 -5.04 -23.18 36.97
CA LYS A 321 -5.00 -24.61 37.33
C LYS A 321 -6.17 -25.35 36.67
N ALA A 322 -5.85 -26.42 35.93
CA ALA A 322 -6.87 -27.31 35.36
C ALA A 322 -7.76 -27.90 36.49
N PRO A 323 -9.08 -28.05 36.28
CA PRO A 323 -9.97 -28.69 37.24
C PRO A 323 -9.53 -30.14 37.51
N ALA A 324 -9.75 -30.61 38.74
CA ALA A 324 -9.21 -31.87 39.27
C ALA A 324 -9.21 -33.09 38.31
N PRO A 325 -10.26 -33.40 37.52
CA PRO A 325 -10.21 -34.55 36.61
C PRO A 325 -9.30 -34.34 35.37
N LEU A 326 -9.10 -33.10 34.92
CA LEU A 326 -8.20 -32.75 33.79
C LEU A 326 -6.75 -32.57 34.25
N ALA A 327 -6.54 -32.07 35.47
CA ALA A 327 -5.20 -31.95 36.06
C ALA A 327 -4.52 -33.31 36.26
N ALA A 328 -5.29 -34.36 36.57
CA ALA A 328 -4.78 -35.72 36.69
C ALA A 328 -4.45 -36.40 35.35
N ALA A 329 -5.02 -35.90 34.23
CA ALA A 329 -4.78 -36.43 32.89
C ALA A 329 -3.63 -35.72 32.15
N LEU A 330 -3.21 -34.55 32.64
CA LEU A 330 -2.13 -33.72 32.08
C LEU A 330 -0.82 -33.80 32.90
N ALA A 331 -0.79 -34.58 33.98
CA ALA A 331 0.39 -34.88 34.80
C ALA A 331 1.04 -36.19 34.34
#